data_AF-A4ISA9-F1
#
_entry.id   AF-A4ISA9-F1
#
_cell.length_a   1.000
_cell.length_b   1.000
_cell.length_c   1.000
_cell.angle_alpha   90.00
_cell.angle_beta   90.00
_cell.angle_gamma   90.00
#
_symmetry.space_group_name_H-M   'P 1'
#
loop_
_entity.id
_entity.type
_entity.pdbx_description
1 polymer ?
#
loop_
_entity_poly.entity_id
_entity_poly.type
_entity_poly.pdbx_seq_one_letter_code
_entity_poly.pdbx_strand_id
1 'polypeptide(L)'
;MILFPASVFAHPGTLDELGGHFRNSDCTYLLHEPTALAKQAKTKEELVKLIQKYNGNERCKRNLTPERIDLDGHTLGGKEDNASLRLGRTYKAALVKCIDGDTAKFRVNGHVYTTRFLFIDTPESTIEVEPYGKEASQFTCSRLKKGDIVLETDGNTLFDKYQRLLAWVWVDDRLLQEELAKAGLVEDFYDYGDYKYEQRIRKAYEEARQNGVGIYSGHSAEEKPKVDSKTKAEPAQTNPQTEEETNKADRERNREQEERTSEPSSGLVLYTLLGAAAAAGVYWLIRQLK
;
A
#
# COMPACT_ATOMS: atom_id res chain seq x y z
N MET A 1 39.39 -0.42 -16.87
CA MET A 1 38.92 0.28 -15.65
C MET A 1 37.85 1.26 -16.11
N ILE A 2 36.58 0.86 -16.00
CA ILE A 2 35.44 1.58 -16.59
C ILE A 2 35.00 2.65 -15.59
N LEU A 3 35.03 3.91 -16.03
CA LEU A 3 34.54 5.08 -15.30
C LEU A 3 33.01 5.11 -15.39
N PHE A 4 32.33 4.95 -14.25
CA PHE A 4 30.91 5.28 -14.13
C PHE A 4 30.77 6.77 -13.79
N PRO A 5 29.97 7.57 -14.53
CA PRO A 5 29.53 8.85 -14.04
C PRO A 5 28.39 8.60 -13.05
N ALA A 6 28.66 8.86 -11.77
CA ALA A 6 27.64 8.92 -10.75
C ALA A 6 26.72 10.12 -11.03
N SER A 7 25.58 9.88 -11.67
CA SER A 7 24.50 10.87 -11.72
C SER A 7 23.71 10.76 -10.41
N VAL A 8 24.32 11.25 -9.33
CA VAL A 8 23.63 11.54 -8.07
C VAL A 8 22.79 12.79 -8.31
N PHE A 9 21.49 12.61 -8.59
CA PHE A 9 20.55 13.72 -8.48
C PHE A 9 20.30 13.98 -6.98
N ALA A 10 21.24 14.70 -6.38
CA ALA A 10 21.10 15.25 -5.05
C ALA A 10 19.80 16.07 -4.97
N HIS A 11 18.98 15.85 -3.96
CA HIS A 11 17.96 16.81 -3.53
C HIS A 11 18.54 17.54 -2.32
N PRO A 12 19.13 18.73 -2.48
CA PRO A 12 19.77 19.42 -1.38
C PRO A 12 18.80 20.45 -0.81
N GLY A 13 18.13 20.11 0.29
CA GLY A 13 17.39 21.11 1.05
C GLY A 13 16.69 20.50 2.25
N THR A 14 17.25 20.68 3.45
CA THR A 14 16.45 20.67 4.68
C THR A 14 15.39 21.77 4.54
N LEU A 15 14.13 21.43 4.81
CA LEU A 15 13.06 22.44 4.86
C LEU A 15 13.37 23.47 5.96
N ASP A 16 13.06 24.73 5.71
CA ASP A 16 13.11 25.78 6.73
C ASP A 16 11.92 25.71 7.69
N GLU A 17 11.85 26.62 8.65
CA GLU A 17 10.76 26.70 9.64
C GLU A 17 9.37 26.97 9.02
N LEU A 18 9.31 27.36 7.75
CA LEU A 18 8.09 27.59 7.00
C LEU A 18 7.67 26.34 6.21
N GLY A 19 8.54 25.34 6.10
CA GLY A 19 8.29 24.09 5.38
C GLY A 19 8.64 24.16 3.90
N GLY A 20 9.55 25.06 3.52
CA GLY A 20 10.02 25.20 2.15
C GLY A 20 11.54 25.32 2.05
N HIS A 21 12.05 25.43 0.82
CA HIS A 21 13.46 25.70 0.58
C HIS A 21 13.68 26.47 -0.72
N PHE A 22 14.85 27.09 -0.86
CA PHE A 22 15.25 27.73 -2.11
C PHE A 22 15.89 26.71 -3.05
N ARG A 23 15.43 26.69 -4.29
CA ARG A 23 16.14 26.01 -5.37
C ARG A 23 17.43 26.76 -5.72
N ASN A 24 18.56 26.06 -5.68
CA ASN A 24 19.89 26.68 -5.84
C ASN A 24 20.15 27.31 -7.22
N SER A 25 19.51 26.79 -8.28
CA SER A 25 19.75 27.25 -9.65
C SER A 25 19.19 28.64 -9.90
N ASP A 26 18.03 28.95 -9.33
CA ASP A 26 17.25 30.12 -9.70
C ASP A 26 16.59 30.83 -8.51
N CYS A 27 16.93 30.49 -7.26
CA CYS A 27 16.36 31.09 -6.05
C CYS A 27 14.81 31.14 -6.05
N THR A 28 14.15 30.21 -6.71
CA THR A 28 12.71 30.01 -6.52
C THR A 28 12.50 29.32 -5.18
N TYR A 29 11.62 29.88 -4.35
CA TYR A 29 11.25 29.29 -3.08
C TYR A 29 10.13 28.27 -3.30
N LEU A 30 10.37 27.02 -2.94
CA LEU A 30 9.43 25.90 -3.08
C LEU A 30 8.85 25.59 -1.69
N LEU A 31 7.56 25.88 -1.49
CA LEU A 31 6.86 25.62 -0.24
C LEU A 31 6.17 24.25 -0.30
N HIS A 32 6.83 23.22 0.23
CA HIS A 32 6.33 21.83 0.15
C HIS A 32 5.39 21.46 1.28
N GLU A 33 5.68 21.90 2.51
CA GLU A 33 4.96 21.49 3.71
C GLU A 33 4.63 22.70 4.61
N PRO A 34 3.71 23.60 4.21
CA PRO A 34 3.44 24.84 4.93
C PRO A 34 3.17 24.60 6.43
N THR A 35 4.08 25.10 7.27
CA THR A 35 3.93 25.02 8.72
C THR A 35 2.84 25.97 9.22
N ALA A 36 2.49 25.87 10.50
CA ALA A 36 1.58 26.82 11.13
C ALA A 36 2.09 28.28 11.03
N LEU A 37 3.41 28.47 10.93
CA LEU A 37 4.02 29.78 10.73
C LEU A 37 3.80 30.30 9.30
N ALA A 38 4.05 29.46 8.29
CA ALA A 38 3.80 29.82 6.88
C ALA A 38 2.31 30.11 6.61
N LYS A 39 1.41 29.34 7.23
CA LYS A 39 -0.05 29.49 7.10
C LYS A 39 -0.60 30.80 7.70
N GLN A 40 0.20 31.56 8.46
CA GLN A 40 -0.18 32.91 8.89
C GLN A 40 -0.23 33.90 7.73
N ALA A 41 0.59 33.67 6.68
CA ALA A 41 0.53 34.45 5.47
C ALA A 41 -0.73 34.09 4.68
N LYS A 42 -1.52 35.11 4.37
CA LYS A 42 -2.71 35.07 3.51
C LYS A 42 -2.38 35.38 2.06
N THR A 43 -1.25 36.03 1.81
CA THR A 43 -0.81 36.37 0.46
C THR A 43 0.65 36.04 0.26
N LYS A 44 1.09 35.92 -1.01
CA LYS A 44 2.50 35.66 -1.31
C LYS A 44 3.40 36.79 -0.83
N GLU A 45 2.91 38.03 -0.80
CA GLU A 45 3.63 39.19 -0.26
C GLU A 45 3.88 39.04 1.25
N GLU A 46 2.90 38.51 1.99
CA GLU A 46 3.08 38.19 3.40
C GLU A 46 4.04 37.02 3.60
N LEU A 47 3.97 36.01 2.73
CA LEU A 47 4.89 34.88 2.76
C LEU A 47 6.33 35.30 2.44
N VAL A 48 6.55 36.24 1.51
CA VAL A 48 7.89 36.83 1.25
C VAL A 48 8.49 37.39 2.54
N LYS A 49 7.70 38.13 3.34
CA LYS A 49 8.17 38.69 4.62
C LYS A 49 8.58 37.61 5.61
N LEU A 50 7.81 36.52 5.66
CA LEU A 50 8.16 35.38 6.50
C LEU A 50 9.45 34.70 6.01
N ILE A 51 9.59 34.44 4.71
CA ILE A 51 10.79 33.81 4.15
C ILE A 51 12.02 34.68 4.39
N GLN A 52 11.91 36.00 4.18
CA GLN A 52 12.99 36.94 4.47
C GLN A 52 13.43 36.91 5.94
N LYS A 53 12.48 36.67 6.85
CA LYS A 53 12.72 36.63 8.29
C LYS A 53 13.30 35.28 8.77
N TYR A 54 12.75 34.16 8.31
CA TYR A 54 13.00 32.84 8.90
C TYR A 54 13.94 31.96 8.06
N ASN A 55 14.16 32.27 6.78
CA ASN A 55 15.08 31.49 5.96
C ASN A 55 16.53 32.01 6.09
N GLY A 56 17.49 31.10 6.26
CA GLY A 56 18.92 31.42 6.42
C GLY A 56 19.66 31.75 5.12
N ASN A 57 19.05 31.58 3.94
CA ASN A 57 19.71 31.81 2.65
C ASN A 57 19.68 33.31 2.27
N GLU A 58 20.68 34.04 2.77
CA GLU A 58 20.86 35.49 2.51
C GLU A 58 20.97 35.86 1.03
N ARG A 59 21.47 34.93 0.19
CA ARG A 59 21.59 35.16 -1.25
C ARG A 59 20.21 35.23 -1.91
N CYS A 60 19.36 34.25 -1.63
CA CYS A 60 18.07 34.13 -2.32
C CYS A 60 16.97 35.00 -1.70
N LYS A 61 16.97 35.22 -0.39
CA LYS A 61 15.87 35.96 0.26
C LYS A 61 15.91 37.48 0.04
N ARG A 62 17.09 38.06 -0.23
CA ARG A 62 17.30 39.53 -0.31
C ARG A 62 16.38 40.22 -1.33
N ASN A 63 16.18 39.60 -2.49
CA ASN A 63 15.37 40.13 -3.59
C ASN A 63 14.25 39.16 -3.99
N LEU A 64 13.72 38.41 -3.02
CA LEU A 64 12.61 37.51 -3.27
C LEU A 64 11.36 38.30 -3.63
N THR A 65 10.68 37.91 -4.71
CA THR A 65 9.40 38.46 -5.13
C THR A 65 8.31 37.37 -5.10
N PRO A 66 7.02 37.74 -5.02
CA PRO A 66 5.90 36.78 -5.04
C PRO A 66 5.92 35.81 -6.21
N GLU A 67 6.40 36.23 -7.39
CA GLU A 67 6.46 35.43 -8.61
C GLU A 67 7.50 34.30 -8.51
N ARG A 68 8.47 34.42 -7.60
CA ARG A 68 9.51 33.42 -7.33
C ARG A 68 9.18 32.53 -6.14
N ILE A 69 7.91 32.48 -5.75
CA ILE A 69 7.39 31.53 -4.78
C ILE A 69 6.51 30.53 -5.53
N ASP A 70 6.93 29.27 -5.50
CA ASP A 70 6.08 28.14 -5.85
C ASP A 70 5.42 27.63 -4.57
N LEU A 71 4.09 27.59 -4.59
CA LEU A 71 3.31 27.08 -3.45
C LEU A 71 3.12 25.57 -3.50
N ASP A 72 3.62 24.89 -4.54
CA ASP A 72 3.52 23.43 -4.69
C ASP A 72 2.07 22.91 -4.52
N GLY A 73 1.11 23.72 -4.97
CA GLY A 73 -0.32 23.41 -4.88
C GLY A 73 -1.02 23.82 -3.57
N HIS A 74 -0.33 24.45 -2.62
CA HIS A 74 -0.89 24.94 -1.35
C HIS A 74 -1.60 26.30 -1.47
N THR A 75 -2.60 26.53 -0.63
CA THR A 75 -3.30 27.82 -0.48
C THR A 75 -2.76 28.62 0.72
N LEU A 76 -2.67 29.93 0.57
CA LEU A 76 -2.30 30.85 1.66
C LEU A 76 -3.54 31.38 2.37
N GLY A 77 -3.48 31.54 3.69
CA GLY A 77 -4.52 32.19 4.48
C GLY A 77 -5.73 31.35 4.88
N GLY A 78 -5.68 30.02 4.75
CA GLY A 78 -6.75 29.12 5.18
C GLY A 78 -6.75 28.87 6.69
N LYS A 79 -7.93 28.99 7.34
CA LYS A 79 -8.24 28.16 8.52
C LYS A 79 -8.10 26.72 8.04
N GLU A 80 -7.30 25.86 8.69
CA GLU A 80 -7.04 24.46 8.27
C GLU A 80 -8.16 23.90 7.38
N ASP A 81 -7.96 24.00 6.06
CA ASP A 81 -9.06 23.81 5.13
C ASP A 81 -9.45 22.34 5.19
N ASN A 82 -10.76 22.09 5.17
CA ASN A 82 -11.33 20.77 4.85
C ASN A 82 -10.87 20.25 3.47
N ALA A 83 -10.16 21.09 2.70
CA ALA A 83 -9.51 20.76 1.44
C ALA A 83 -8.10 20.16 1.60
N SER A 84 -7.40 20.38 2.71
CA SER A 84 -6.04 19.86 2.92
C SER A 84 -6.05 18.36 3.21
N LEU A 85 -5.22 17.62 2.47
CA LEU A 85 -5.00 16.20 2.74
C LEU A 85 -4.31 16.02 4.10
N ARG A 86 -4.66 14.96 4.80
CA ARG A 86 -4.15 14.58 6.11
C ARG A 86 -3.80 13.11 6.06
N LEU A 87 -2.64 12.78 6.62
CA LEU A 87 -2.12 11.43 6.67
C LEU A 87 -3.07 10.50 7.44
N GLY A 88 -3.16 9.24 7.01
CA GLY A 88 -4.02 8.23 7.64
C GLY A 88 -5.51 8.44 7.37
N ARG A 89 -5.88 9.25 6.38
CA ARG A 89 -7.29 9.53 6.02
C ARG A 89 -7.64 9.03 4.61
N THR A 90 -8.93 8.79 4.43
CA THR A 90 -9.55 8.38 3.18
C THR A 90 -10.23 9.55 2.47
N TYR A 91 -10.12 9.60 1.15
CA TYR A 91 -10.65 10.67 0.32
C TYR A 91 -11.35 10.09 -0.92
N LYS A 92 -12.55 10.57 -1.22
CA LYS A 92 -13.18 10.31 -2.52
C LYS A 92 -12.36 10.97 -3.62
N ALA A 93 -12.16 10.25 -4.71
CA ALA A 93 -11.33 10.69 -5.82
C ALA A 93 -12.05 10.47 -7.15
N ALA A 94 -11.73 11.33 -8.13
CA ALA A 94 -12.11 11.13 -9.52
C ALA A 94 -10.86 10.90 -10.37
N LEU A 95 -10.87 9.87 -11.21
CA LEU A 95 -9.80 9.63 -12.17
C LEU A 95 -9.69 10.81 -13.15
N VAL A 96 -8.48 11.35 -13.29
CA VAL A 96 -8.15 12.39 -14.28
C VAL A 96 -7.39 11.79 -15.45
N LYS A 97 -6.36 10.97 -15.16
CA LYS A 97 -5.51 10.35 -16.18
C LYS A 97 -4.84 9.09 -15.64
N CYS A 98 -4.84 8.01 -16.41
CA CYS A 98 -3.99 6.85 -16.16
C CYS A 98 -2.56 7.17 -16.63
N ILE A 99 -1.55 6.82 -15.84
CA ILE A 99 -0.13 7.01 -16.21
C ILE A 99 0.51 5.63 -16.44
N ASP A 100 0.57 4.81 -15.40
CA ASP A 100 1.15 3.46 -15.44
C ASP A 100 0.41 2.48 -14.51
N GLY A 101 0.92 1.26 -14.33
CA GLY A 101 0.36 0.22 -13.46
C GLY A 101 0.22 0.66 -12.01
N ASP A 102 1.18 1.43 -11.49
CA ASP A 102 1.20 1.90 -10.10
C ASP A 102 1.00 3.42 -9.92
N THR A 103 0.71 4.13 -11.00
CA THR A 103 0.67 5.60 -11.00
C THR A 103 -0.52 6.13 -11.80
N ALA A 104 -1.28 7.04 -11.21
CA ALA A 104 -2.38 7.73 -11.87
C ALA A 104 -2.57 9.16 -11.34
N LYS A 105 -3.28 10.00 -12.10
CA LYS A 105 -3.72 11.33 -11.64
C LYS A 105 -5.15 11.28 -11.17
N PHE A 106 -5.38 11.77 -9.95
CA PHE A 106 -6.71 11.86 -9.35
C PHE A 106 -7.04 13.29 -8.96
N ARG A 107 -8.31 13.65 -9.06
CA ARG A 107 -8.85 14.86 -8.47
C ARG A 107 -9.42 14.55 -7.08
N VAL A 108 -8.90 15.22 -6.06
CA VAL A 108 -9.31 15.10 -4.65
C VAL A 108 -9.48 16.50 -4.08
N ASN A 109 -10.61 16.77 -3.42
CA ASN A 109 -10.91 18.08 -2.84
C ASN A 109 -10.73 19.26 -3.82
N GLY A 110 -10.95 19.04 -5.12
CA GLY A 110 -10.78 20.05 -6.17
C GLY A 110 -9.37 20.15 -6.77
N HIS A 111 -8.36 19.53 -6.16
CA HIS A 111 -6.97 19.54 -6.61
C HIS A 111 -6.60 18.24 -7.35
N VAL A 112 -5.74 18.33 -8.36
CA VAL A 112 -5.26 17.17 -9.12
C VAL A 112 -3.89 16.74 -8.61
N TYR A 113 -3.78 15.50 -8.15
CA TYR A 113 -2.55 14.91 -7.64
C TYR A 113 -2.08 13.78 -8.55
N THR A 114 -0.81 13.78 -8.94
CA THR A 114 -0.14 12.55 -9.38
C THR A 114 0.02 11.67 -8.15
N THR A 115 -0.47 10.45 -8.20
CA THR A 115 -0.53 9.55 -7.04
C THR A 115 0.26 8.29 -7.35
N ARG A 116 1.22 7.96 -6.49
CA ARG A 116 1.98 6.71 -6.49
C ARG A 116 1.29 5.73 -5.55
N PHE A 117 0.98 4.56 -6.07
CA PHE A 117 0.27 3.53 -5.33
C PHE A 117 1.23 2.95 -4.31
N LEU A 118 0.82 2.91 -3.04
CA LEU A 118 1.71 2.46 -1.99
C LEU A 118 2.18 1.02 -2.20
N PHE A 119 3.40 0.76 -1.74
CA PHE A 119 4.01 -0.54 -1.51
C PHE A 119 4.37 -1.40 -2.73
N ILE A 120 3.68 -1.28 -3.86
CA ILE A 120 3.95 -2.11 -5.06
C ILE A 120 4.83 -1.39 -6.06
N ASP A 121 5.57 -2.11 -6.89
CA ASP A 121 6.15 -1.64 -8.15
C ASP A 121 5.61 -2.51 -9.29
N THR A 122 5.26 -1.89 -10.41
CA THR A 122 4.77 -2.61 -11.60
C THR A 122 5.74 -2.38 -12.75
N PRO A 123 5.93 -3.36 -13.66
CA PRO A 123 6.80 -3.16 -14.81
C PRO A 123 6.47 -1.85 -15.55
N GLU A 124 7.48 -1.07 -15.87
CA GLU A 124 7.33 0.29 -16.40
C GLU A 124 6.78 0.25 -17.83
N SER A 125 5.89 1.18 -18.17
CA SER A 125 5.23 1.25 -19.48
C SER A 125 5.38 2.58 -20.20
N THR A 126 6.04 3.57 -19.59
CA THR A 126 6.16 4.92 -20.14
C THR A 126 7.58 5.27 -20.61
N ILE A 127 8.54 5.42 -19.70
CA ILE A 127 9.91 5.84 -20.03
C ILE A 127 10.69 4.64 -20.57
N GLU A 128 10.59 3.53 -19.84
CA GLU A 128 11.03 2.22 -20.28
C GLU A 128 9.77 1.39 -20.57
N VAL A 129 9.84 0.45 -21.50
CA VAL A 129 8.70 -0.42 -21.80
C VAL A 129 9.15 -1.83 -21.51
N GLU A 130 8.86 -2.26 -20.29
CA GLU A 130 9.22 -3.58 -19.80
C GLU A 130 8.15 -4.61 -20.20
N PRO A 131 8.51 -5.90 -20.29
CA PRO A 131 7.53 -6.97 -20.44
C PRO A 131 6.44 -6.84 -19.36
N TYR A 132 5.17 -6.93 -19.77
CA TYR A 132 3.98 -6.76 -18.93
C TYR A 132 3.66 -5.32 -18.45
N GLY A 133 4.47 -4.32 -18.78
CA GLY A 133 4.17 -2.95 -18.33
C GLY A 133 2.87 -2.40 -18.92
N LYS A 134 2.62 -2.65 -20.21
CA LYS A 134 1.36 -2.23 -20.86
C LYS A 134 0.16 -2.96 -20.27
N GLU A 135 0.32 -4.22 -19.93
CA GLU A 135 -0.69 -5.07 -19.30
C GLU A 135 -1.04 -4.55 -17.90
N ALA A 136 -0.03 -4.19 -17.09
CA ALA A 136 -0.21 -3.55 -15.78
C ALA A 136 -0.96 -2.21 -15.90
N SER A 137 -0.50 -1.33 -16.80
CA SER A 137 -1.13 -0.03 -17.07
C SER A 137 -2.58 -0.17 -17.54
N GLN A 138 -2.85 -1.10 -18.46
CA GLN A 138 -4.20 -1.39 -18.94
C GLN A 138 -5.10 -1.97 -17.86
N PHE A 139 -4.58 -2.90 -17.04
CA PHE A 139 -5.30 -3.47 -15.91
C PHE A 139 -5.75 -2.35 -14.97
N THR A 140 -4.80 -1.57 -14.46
CA THR A 140 -5.04 -0.43 -13.57
C THR A 140 -6.06 0.53 -14.16
N CYS A 141 -5.87 0.95 -15.40
CA CYS A 141 -6.75 1.91 -16.04
C CYS A 141 -8.17 1.35 -16.25
N SER A 142 -8.31 0.06 -16.55
CA SER A 142 -9.61 -0.60 -16.73
C SER A 142 -10.41 -0.67 -15.43
N ARG A 143 -9.74 -0.87 -14.29
CA ARG A 143 -10.35 -0.90 -12.96
C ARG A 143 -10.78 0.50 -12.55
N LEU A 144 -9.87 1.47 -12.62
CA LEU A 144 -10.13 2.86 -12.23
C LEU A 144 -11.25 3.54 -13.05
N LYS A 145 -11.46 3.13 -14.31
CA LYS A 145 -12.52 3.70 -15.15
C LYS A 145 -13.94 3.21 -14.81
N LYS A 146 -14.08 2.14 -14.03
CA LYS A 146 -15.35 1.42 -13.87
C LYS A 146 -16.00 1.55 -12.49
N GLY A 147 -15.28 2.01 -11.48
CA GLY A 147 -15.75 1.98 -10.09
C GLY A 147 -15.55 3.29 -9.35
N ASP A 148 -16.14 3.35 -8.15
CA ASP A 148 -15.97 4.46 -7.22
C ASP A 148 -14.57 4.39 -6.58
N ILE A 149 -13.81 5.49 -6.70
CA ILE A 149 -12.42 5.53 -6.24
C ILE A 149 -12.32 6.22 -4.88
N VAL A 150 -11.63 5.55 -3.95
CA VAL A 150 -11.20 6.13 -2.67
C VAL A 150 -9.69 6.00 -2.55
N LEU A 151 -9.02 7.11 -2.24
CA LEU A 151 -7.61 7.12 -1.88
C LEU A 151 -7.47 7.12 -0.37
N GLU A 152 -6.67 6.21 0.18
CA GLU A 152 -6.32 6.18 1.59
C GLU A 152 -4.84 6.48 1.76
N THR A 153 -4.55 7.60 2.41
CA THR A 153 -3.18 8.02 2.72
C THR A 153 -2.65 7.21 3.91
N ASP A 154 -1.37 6.86 3.88
CA ASP A 154 -0.73 6.00 4.88
C ASP A 154 0.79 6.22 4.91
N GLY A 155 1.47 5.67 5.92
CA GLY A 155 2.91 5.85 6.13
C GLY A 155 3.24 7.09 6.95
N ASN A 156 4.42 7.67 6.74
CA ASN A 156 4.95 8.80 7.52
C ASN A 156 4.77 10.17 6.86
N THR A 157 4.64 10.22 5.53
CA THR A 157 4.49 11.46 4.75
C THR A 157 3.35 11.31 3.75
N LEU A 158 2.74 12.43 3.36
CA LEU A 158 1.71 12.43 2.31
C LEU A 158 2.30 12.26 0.92
N PHE A 159 3.52 12.73 0.71
CA PHE A 159 4.17 12.80 -0.59
C PHE A 159 5.52 12.12 -0.55
N ASP A 160 5.90 11.54 -1.70
CA ASP A 160 7.28 11.10 -1.93
C ASP A 160 8.18 12.28 -2.32
N LYS A 161 9.48 12.00 -2.48
CA LYS A 161 10.48 12.99 -2.91
C LYS A 161 10.22 13.60 -4.31
N TYR A 162 9.32 13.00 -5.10
CA TYR A 162 8.93 13.46 -6.43
C TYR A 162 7.59 14.23 -6.40
N GLN A 163 7.09 14.57 -5.22
CA GLN A 163 5.80 15.26 -5.03
C GLN A 163 4.60 14.46 -5.57
N ARG A 164 4.67 13.12 -5.54
CA ARG A 164 3.52 12.26 -5.81
C ARG A 164 2.82 11.93 -4.51
N LEU A 165 1.49 12.03 -4.49
CA LEU A 165 0.66 11.61 -3.36
C LEU A 165 0.82 10.11 -3.15
N LEU A 166 1.09 9.70 -1.91
CA LEU A 166 1.19 8.31 -1.50
C LEU A 166 -0.18 7.82 -1.02
N ALA A 167 -0.74 6.82 -1.69
CA ALA A 167 -2.04 6.28 -1.29
C ALA A 167 -2.24 4.79 -1.62
N TRP A 168 -3.01 4.13 -0.76
CA TRP A 168 -3.75 2.92 -1.10
C TRP A 168 -4.94 3.31 -1.98
N VAL A 169 -5.20 2.52 -3.02
CA VAL A 169 -6.25 2.83 -4.00
C VAL A 169 -7.35 1.78 -3.92
N TRP A 170 -8.53 2.22 -3.52
CA TRP A 170 -9.72 1.39 -3.42
C TRP A 170 -10.65 1.67 -4.59
N VAL A 171 -11.15 0.62 -5.22
CA VAL A 171 -12.15 0.67 -6.30
C VAL A 171 -13.29 -0.28 -5.94
N ASP A 172 -14.49 0.26 -5.70
CA ASP A 172 -15.66 -0.51 -5.23
C ASP A 172 -15.31 -1.43 -4.04
N ASP A 173 -14.69 -0.85 -2.99
CA ASP A 173 -14.24 -1.53 -1.77
C ASP A 173 -13.16 -2.62 -1.96
N ARG A 174 -12.58 -2.73 -3.15
CA ARG A 174 -11.45 -3.64 -3.44
C ARG A 174 -10.15 -2.87 -3.53
N LEU A 175 -9.11 -3.38 -2.85
CA LEU A 175 -7.78 -2.79 -2.89
C LEU A 175 -7.11 -3.10 -4.23
N LEU A 176 -6.91 -2.09 -5.07
CA LEU A 176 -6.39 -2.25 -6.43
C LEU A 176 -4.99 -2.87 -6.44
N GLN A 177 -4.13 -2.48 -5.49
CA GLN A 177 -2.81 -3.08 -5.33
C GLN A 177 -2.87 -4.60 -5.08
N GLU A 178 -3.87 -5.09 -4.34
CA GLU A 178 -4.05 -6.53 -4.12
C GLU A 178 -4.49 -7.22 -5.41
N GLU A 179 -5.38 -6.58 -6.19
CA GLU A 179 -5.82 -7.13 -7.48
C GLU A 179 -4.67 -7.19 -8.50
N LEU A 180 -3.80 -6.17 -8.54
CA LEU A 180 -2.58 -6.18 -9.34
C LEU A 180 -1.62 -7.31 -8.93
N ALA A 181 -1.41 -7.47 -7.62
CA ALA A 181 -0.57 -8.55 -7.10
C ALA A 181 -1.14 -9.94 -7.45
N LYS A 182 -2.45 -10.16 -7.29
CA LYS A 182 -3.13 -11.42 -7.68
C LYS A 182 -3.06 -11.69 -9.18
N ALA A 183 -3.04 -10.65 -10.00
CA ALA A 183 -2.89 -10.78 -11.45
C ALA A 183 -1.44 -11.09 -11.87
N GLY A 184 -0.48 -11.09 -10.93
CA GLY A 184 0.94 -11.26 -11.22
C GLY A 184 1.53 -10.09 -11.99
N LEU A 185 1.09 -8.86 -11.68
CA LEU A 185 1.51 -7.62 -12.36
C LEU A 185 2.34 -6.69 -11.46
N VAL A 186 2.74 -7.18 -10.28
CA VAL A 186 3.65 -6.50 -9.35
C VAL A 186 5.00 -7.19 -9.47
N GLU A 187 6.07 -6.45 -9.71
CA GLU A 187 7.42 -7.00 -9.90
C GLU A 187 8.29 -6.89 -8.64
N ASP A 188 8.11 -5.84 -7.86
CA ASP A 188 8.84 -5.60 -6.61
C ASP A 188 7.98 -4.81 -5.61
N PHE A 189 8.52 -4.57 -4.41
CA PHE A 189 7.91 -3.75 -3.38
C PHE A 189 8.72 -2.48 -3.13
N TYR A 190 8.05 -1.34 -3.19
CA TYR A 190 8.65 -0.04 -2.89
C TYR A 190 8.19 0.44 -1.51
N ASP A 191 9.13 0.51 -0.58
CA ASP A 191 8.89 0.79 0.84
C ASP A 191 9.32 2.23 1.21
N TYR A 192 8.39 3.07 1.68
CA TYR A 192 8.69 4.37 2.31
C TYR A 192 8.34 4.40 3.82
N GLY A 193 8.08 3.25 4.44
CA GLY A 193 7.77 3.07 5.86
C GLY A 193 6.75 1.95 6.10
N ASP A 194 6.38 1.75 7.37
CA ASP A 194 5.41 0.70 7.72
C ASP A 194 4.00 1.04 7.21
N TYR A 195 3.37 0.12 6.46
CA TYR A 195 2.02 0.32 5.92
C TYR A 195 0.99 -0.73 6.35
N LYS A 196 -0.28 -0.33 6.33
CA LYS A 196 -1.41 -1.14 6.82
C LYS A 196 -1.62 -2.48 6.11
N TYR A 197 -1.34 -2.56 4.81
CA TYR A 197 -1.78 -3.68 3.96
C TYR A 197 -0.66 -4.55 3.39
N GLU A 198 0.60 -4.35 3.80
CA GLU A 198 1.74 -5.05 3.22
C GLU A 198 1.58 -6.57 3.21
N GLN A 199 1.19 -7.16 4.34
CA GLN A 199 1.02 -8.62 4.45
C GLN A 199 -0.07 -9.14 3.49
N ARG A 200 -1.15 -8.37 3.30
CA ARG A 200 -2.22 -8.70 2.36
C ARG A 200 -1.71 -8.72 0.93
N ILE A 201 -0.90 -7.74 0.56
CA ILE A 201 -0.30 -7.66 -0.77
C ILE A 201 0.77 -8.75 -0.98
N ARG A 202 1.66 -8.98 -0.01
CA ARG A 202 2.69 -10.03 -0.08
C ARG A 202 2.09 -11.42 -0.26
N LYS A 203 0.97 -11.69 0.41
CA LYS A 203 0.24 -12.96 0.24
C LYS A 203 -0.31 -13.09 -1.18
N ALA A 204 -0.98 -12.07 -1.71
CA ALA A 204 -1.50 -12.05 -3.07
C ALA A 204 -0.39 -12.22 -4.13
N TYR A 205 0.74 -11.56 -3.92
CA TYR A 205 1.94 -11.66 -4.75
C TYR A 205 2.50 -13.09 -4.79
N GLU A 206 2.64 -13.71 -3.61
CA GLU A 206 3.16 -15.08 -3.52
C GLU A 206 2.18 -16.11 -4.12
N GLU A 207 0.87 -15.92 -3.95
CA GLU A 207 -0.15 -16.73 -4.63
C GLU A 207 -0.02 -16.62 -6.16
N ALA A 208 0.22 -15.44 -6.71
CA ALA A 208 0.42 -15.25 -8.14
C ALA A 208 1.69 -15.95 -8.65
N ARG A 209 2.79 -15.90 -7.88
CA ARG A 209 4.04 -16.61 -8.20
C ARG A 209 3.86 -18.11 -8.23
N GLN A 210 3.23 -18.68 -7.21
CA GLN A 210 2.98 -20.12 -7.11
C GLN A 210 2.09 -20.65 -8.24
N ASN A 211 1.14 -19.82 -8.69
CA ASN A 211 0.24 -20.17 -9.79
C ASN A 211 0.81 -19.83 -11.18
N GLY A 212 1.99 -19.21 -11.25
CA GLY A 212 2.64 -18.85 -12.52
C GLY A 212 1.80 -17.92 -13.39
N VAL A 213 1.14 -16.91 -12.79
CA VAL A 213 0.31 -15.94 -13.52
C VAL A 213 1.07 -14.64 -13.80
N GLY A 214 0.63 -13.91 -14.81
CA GLY A 214 1.23 -12.62 -15.20
C GLY A 214 2.72 -12.76 -15.53
N ILE A 215 3.55 -11.91 -14.92
CA ILE A 215 5.00 -11.89 -15.12
C ILE A 215 5.69 -13.22 -14.76
N TYR A 216 5.03 -14.07 -13.97
CA TYR A 216 5.57 -15.37 -13.54
C TYR A 216 5.19 -16.52 -14.46
N SER A 217 4.40 -16.28 -15.50
CA SER A 217 4.08 -17.30 -16.49
C SER A 217 5.35 -17.72 -17.24
N GLY A 218 5.71 -19.00 -17.12
CA GLY A 218 6.96 -19.56 -17.65
C GLY A 218 8.04 -19.89 -16.61
N HIS A 219 7.89 -19.46 -15.35
CA HIS A 219 8.76 -19.87 -14.23
C HIS A 219 8.15 -21.05 -13.45
N SER A 220 7.66 -22.08 -14.15
CA SER A 220 7.02 -23.22 -13.50
C SER A 220 7.98 -23.99 -12.59
N ALA A 221 7.76 -23.88 -11.27
CA ALA A 221 7.95 -24.94 -10.28
C ALA A 221 9.36 -25.54 -10.07
N GLU A 222 10.43 -24.74 -10.09
CA GLU A 222 11.75 -25.17 -9.58
C GLU A 222 12.09 -24.56 -8.21
N GLU A 223 11.24 -24.73 -7.21
CA GLU A 223 11.69 -24.76 -5.81
C GLU A 223 10.61 -25.33 -4.89
N LYS A 224 10.41 -26.65 -4.97
CA LYS A 224 9.92 -27.38 -3.79
C LYS A 224 11.14 -27.80 -2.97
N PRO A 225 11.20 -27.51 -1.65
CA PRO A 225 12.32 -27.94 -0.83
C PRO A 225 12.41 -29.47 -0.84
N LYS A 226 13.52 -29.99 -1.33
CA LYS A 226 13.86 -31.41 -1.24
C LYS A 226 14.08 -31.72 0.24
N VAL A 227 13.15 -32.46 0.84
CA VAL A 227 13.39 -33.11 2.12
C VAL A 227 14.37 -34.24 1.86
N ASP A 228 15.61 -34.05 2.32
CA ASP A 228 16.64 -35.08 2.33
C ASP A 228 16.22 -36.24 3.24
N SER A 229 16.00 -37.42 2.67
CA SER A 229 16.10 -38.67 3.42
C SER A 229 17.12 -39.59 2.75
N LYS A 230 18.39 -39.37 3.08
CA LYS A 230 19.37 -40.46 3.05
C LYS A 230 19.16 -41.33 4.28
N THR A 231 18.66 -42.55 4.10
CA THR A 231 19.12 -43.71 4.88
C THR A 231 19.07 -44.94 4.00
N LYS A 232 20.19 -45.65 4.01
CA LYS A 232 20.58 -46.81 3.22
C LYS A 232 20.05 -48.08 3.88
N ALA A 233 19.48 -48.99 3.09
CA ALA A 233 19.53 -50.43 3.31
C ALA A 233 19.39 -51.17 1.96
N GLU A 234 20.28 -52.12 1.73
CA GLU A 234 20.48 -52.93 0.52
C GLU A 234 19.68 -54.26 0.60
N PRO A 235 19.72 -55.19 -0.38
CA PRO A 235 18.52 -55.67 -1.07
C PRO A 235 18.20 -57.15 -0.82
N ALA A 236 17.00 -57.59 -1.21
CA ALA A 236 16.74 -59.00 -1.48
C ALA A 236 15.76 -59.16 -2.66
N GLN A 237 16.19 -59.93 -3.65
CA GLN A 237 15.45 -60.32 -4.85
C GLN A 237 14.44 -61.42 -4.51
N THR A 238 13.25 -61.39 -5.13
CA THR A 238 12.65 -62.52 -5.85
C THR A 238 11.35 -62.11 -6.55
N ASN A 239 11.15 -62.64 -7.75
CA ASN A 239 9.98 -62.58 -8.65
C ASN A 239 9.65 -64.05 -9.00
N PRO A 240 8.58 -64.45 -9.73
CA PRO A 240 7.30 -63.82 -10.12
C PRO A 240 6.08 -64.77 -9.85
N GLN A 241 4.90 -64.49 -10.48
CA GLN A 241 3.72 -65.37 -10.76
C GLN A 241 2.51 -65.23 -9.79
N THR A 242 1.23 -65.16 -10.19
CA THR A 242 0.47 -65.03 -11.47
C THR A 242 -1.01 -64.67 -11.13
N GLU A 243 -1.74 -64.17 -12.14
CA GLU A 243 -3.20 -64.35 -12.43
C GLU A 243 -4.25 -63.85 -11.41
N GLU A 244 -5.10 -62.85 -11.74
CA GLU A 244 -6.31 -62.82 -12.61
C GLU A 244 -7.64 -63.12 -11.87
N GLU A 245 -8.55 -62.13 -11.97
CA GLU A 245 -10.03 -62.19 -12.01
C GLU A 245 -10.86 -62.97 -10.96
N THR A 246 -11.87 -62.30 -10.35
CA THR A 246 -13.31 -62.49 -10.71
C THR A 246 -14.31 -61.73 -9.83
N ASN A 247 -15.17 -60.98 -10.51
CA ASN A 247 -16.64 -60.77 -10.40
C ASN A 247 -17.42 -60.81 -9.06
N LYS A 248 -18.00 -59.64 -8.75
CA LYS A 248 -19.45 -59.29 -8.84
C LYS A 248 -20.54 -60.32 -8.43
N ALA A 249 -21.38 -59.84 -7.50
CA ALA A 249 -22.85 -59.96 -7.38
C ALA A 249 -23.48 -61.14 -6.62
N ASP A 250 -24.11 -60.81 -5.48
CA ASP A 250 -25.50 -61.16 -5.07
C ASP A 250 -25.78 -60.37 -3.77
N ARG A 251 -26.76 -59.50 -3.53
CA ARG A 251 -28.16 -59.26 -3.98
C ARG A 251 -29.25 -60.06 -3.24
N GLU A 252 -29.45 -59.77 -1.96
CA GLU A 252 -30.73 -59.94 -1.22
C GLU A 252 -30.88 -58.73 -0.28
N ARG A 253 -31.74 -57.72 -0.49
CA ARG A 253 -33.20 -57.57 -0.61
C ARG A 253 -33.99 -57.84 0.69
N ASN A 254 -34.82 -56.84 1.02
CA ASN A 254 -35.88 -56.74 2.04
C ASN A 254 -35.39 -56.06 3.34
N ARG A 255 -36.06 -55.09 3.93
CA ARG A 255 -37.41 -54.52 3.73
C ARG A 255 -37.54 -53.28 4.64
N GLU A 256 -38.38 -52.34 4.20
CA GLU A 256 -39.18 -51.39 5.00
C GLU A 256 -38.42 -50.30 5.80
N GLN A 257 -38.40 -49.06 5.28
CA GLN A 257 -39.32 -47.95 5.60
C GLN A 257 -39.14 -47.45 7.04
N GLU A 258 -38.44 -46.33 7.24
CA GLU A 258 -39.00 -44.96 7.24
C GLU A 258 -40.24 -44.81 8.14
N GLU A 259 -40.08 -44.09 9.26
CA GLU A 259 -40.78 -42.81 9.52
C GLU A 259 -40.27 -42.26 10.86
N ARG A 260 -39.67 -41.06 10.95
CA ARG A 260 -40.20 -39.69 10.79
C ARG A 260 -40.66 -39.11 12.14
N THR A 261 -40.41 -37.80 12.26
CA THR A 261 -41.08 -36.78 13.10
C THR A 261 -40.49 -36.36 14.45
N SER A 262 -40.12 -35.07 14.45
CA SER A 262 -40.55 -33.99 15.37
C SER A 262 -39.88 -33.79 16.74
N GLU A 263 -39.23 -32.62 16.87
CA GLU A 263 -39.02 -31.77 18.07
C GLU A 263 -40.28 -31.62 18.97
N PRO A 264 -40.25 -31.13 20.25
CA PRO A 264 -39.42 -30.02 20.74
C PRO A 264 -39.03 -29.94 22.25
N SER A 265 -38.30 -28.87 22.57
CA SER A 265 -38.43 -27.99 23.78
C SER A 265 -37.43 -28.08 24.95
N SER A 266 -36.83 -26.90 25.19
CA SER A 266 -36.67 -26.16 26.46
C SER A 266 -35.82 -26.68 27.64
N GLY A 267 -34.85 -25.86 28.02
CA GLY A 267 -34.18 -25.84 29.34
C GLY A 267 -33.03 -24.82 29.34
N LEU A 268 -33.31 -23.53 29.52
CA LEU A 268 -33.06 -22.77 30.75
C LEU A 268 -31.61 -22.88 31.28
N VAL A 269 -30.71 -21.97 30.88
CA VAL A 269 -29.43 -21.75 31.57
C VAL A 269 -29.53 -20.48 32.40
N LEU A 270 -29.50 -20.71 33.72
CA LEU A 270 -29.68 -19.76 34.80
C LEU A 270 -28.39 -18.94 35.02
N TYR A 271 -28.53 -17.63 35.19
CA TYR A 271 -27.48 -16.73 35.68
C TYR A 271 -27.10 -17.10 37.13
N THR A 272 -25.79 -17.23 37.40
CA THR A 272 -25.24 -17.08 38.75
C THR A 272 -24.08 -16.10 38.75
N LEU A 273 -24.35 -14.94 39.34
CA LEU A 273 -23.39 -13.94 39.80
C LEU A 273 -22.66 -14.46 41.05
N LEU A 274 -21.35 -14.24 41.12
CA LEU A 274 -20.46 -14.09 42.30
C LEU A 274 -19.05 -13.87 41.72
N GLY A 275 -18.22 -12.89 42.09
CA GLY A 275 -18.26 -11.80 43.06
C GLY A 275 -16.93 -11.03 42.92
N ALA A 276 -16.98 -9.71 43.09
CA ALA A 276 -15.85 -8.81 42.99
C ALA A 276 -14.87 -8.97 44.17
N ALA A 277 -13.57 -9.02 43.88
CA ALA A 277 -12.49 -8.48 44.72
C ALA A 277 -11.10 -8.76 44.08
N ALA A 278 -10.56 -7.81 43.31
CA ALA A 278 -9.10 -7.59 43.16
C ALA A 278 -8.81 -6.43 42.18
N ALA A 279 -9.35 -5.23 42.44
CA ALA A 279 -8.99 -4.03 41.68
C ALA A 279 -8.46 -2.88 42.57
N ALA A 280 -8.07 -3.19 43.82
CA ALA A 280 -7.51 -2.20 44.75
C ALA A 280 -6.00 -2.40 45.05
N GLY A 281 -5.37 -3.50 44.62
CA GLY A 281 -3.96 -3.79 44.93
C GLY A 281 -2.94 -3.15 43.99
N VAL A 282 -3.26 -3.02 42.70
CA VAL A 282 -2.29 -2.53 41.70
C VAL A 282 -2.15 -1.00 41.73
N TYR A 283 -3.22 -0.29 42.12
CA TYR A 283 -3.20 1.17 42.24
C TYR A 283 -2.41 1.68 43.47
N TRP A 284 -2.29 0.86 44.53
CA TRP A 284 -1.53 1.21 45.73
C TRP A 284 -0.01 1.00 45.55
N LEU A 285 0.41 0.06 44.70
CA LEU A 285 1.83 -0.25 44.47
C LEU A 285 2.56 0.75 43.56
N ILE A 286 1.84 1.45 42.66
CA ILE A 286 2.45 2.42 41.73
C ILE A 286 2.70 3.78 42.39
N ARG A 287 2.11 4.06 43.57
CA ARG A 287 2.21 5.37 44.25
C ARG A 287 3.39 5.48 45.24
N GLN A 288 4.18 4.43 45.42
CA GLN A 288 5.37 4.41 46.29
C GLN A 288 6.71 4.49 45.53
N LEU A 289 6.68 4.66 44.20
CA LEU A 289 7.88 4.73 43.34
C LEU A 289 7.98 6.03 42.52
N LYS A 290 7.35 7.12 43.00
CA LYS A 290 7.59 8.48 42.51
C LYS A 290 7.67 9.47 43.68
#